data_AF-A0A914KZU5-F1
#
_entry.id   AF-A0A914KZU5-F1
#
_cell.length_a   1.000
_cell.length_b   1.000
_cell.length_c   1.000
_cell.angle_alpha   90.00
_cell.angle_beta   90.00
_cell.angle_gamma   90.00
#
_symmetry.space_group_name_H-M   'P 1'
#
loop_
_entity.id
_entity.type
_entity.pdbx_description
1 polymer ?
#
loop_
_entity_poly.entity_id
_entity_poly.type
_entity_poly.pdbx_seq_one_letter_code
_entity_poly.pdbx_strand_id
1 'polypeptide(L)'
;MKIVFCLMLNKLKIWKILKKFECLVCTGEFAIDRAICCNYHPIGQRKNIEIVDLVIPWDKEKVNFVDNTQNEKHLFCVECLIGHAKAATQEMPLAKGGVGLQCMASNCPNAILFSECRFYIPPNIRRHLNARILEENLGAANVENLERCTQCNFSMIIDIPYQQLRVFSCQKCKAQHCRKCKHAWDDIHFGRNCEDLLNVAEERKHNLLVFLLNLILAKKFYWFP
;
A
#
# COMPACT_ATOMS: atom_id res chain seq x y z
N MET A 1 -39.27 -21.19 49.71
CA MET A 1 -38.38 -21.49 48.57
C MET A 1 -39.19 -21.54 47.26
N LYS A 2 -39.58 -20.41 46.67
CA LYS A 2 -40.17 -20.35 45.30
C LYS A 2 -40.39 -18.93 44.71
N ILE A 3 -39.65 -17.90 45.15
CA ILE A 3 -39.89 -16.50 44.71
C ILE A 3 -38.62 -15.77 44.22
N VAL A 4 -37.48 -16.46 44.02
CA VAL A 4 -36.24 -15.77 43.58
C VAL A 4 -35.85 -16.05 42.12
N PHE A 5 -36.53 -16.97 41.42
CA PHE A 5 -36.10 -17.38 40.08
C PHE A 5 -36.79 -16.69 38.90
N CYS A 6 -37.83 -15.87 39.13
CA CYS A 6 -38.64 -15.31 38.03
C CYS A 6 -38.23 -13.88 37.61
N LEU A 7 -37.38 -13.18 38.37
CA LEU A 7 -37.00 -11.78 38.07
C LEU A 7 -35.59 -11.60 37.49
N MET A 8 -34.75 -12.65 37.46
CA MET A 8 -33.41 -12.57 36.87
C MET A 8 -33.39 -12.82 35.34
N LEU A 9 -34.47 -13.37 34.77
CA LEU A 9 -34.53 -13.67 33.33
C LEU A 9 -35.16 -12.56 32.48
N ASN A 10 -35.60 -11.45 33.08
CA ASN A 10 -36.26 -10.34 32.37
C ASN A 10 -35.38 -9.10 32.14
N LYS A 11 -34.09 -9.14 32.48
CA LYS A 11 -33.11 -8.06 32.17
C LYS A 11 -32.17 -8.39 30.99
N LEU A 12 -32.38 -9.51 30.30
CA LEU A 12 -31.61 -9.94 29.13
C LEU A 12 -32.40 -9.81 27.80
N LYS A 13 -33.40 -8.94 27.75
CA LYS A 13 -34.06 -8.53 26.50
C LYS A 13 -33.93 -7.03 26.29
N ILE A 14 -32.70 -6.51 26.36
CA ILE A 14 -32.40 -5.28 25.64
C ILE A 14 -32.23 -5.71 24.18
N TRP A 15 -33.31 -5.63 23.40
CA TRP A 15 -33.23 -5.62 21.96
C TRP A 15 -32.44 -4.36 21.56
N LYS A 16 -31.11 -4.43 21.63
CA LYS A 16 -30.26 -3.49 20.90
C LYS A 16 -30.59 -3.74 19.44
N ILE A 17 -31.38 -2.86 18.84
CA ILE A 17 -31.50 -2.75 17.39
C ILE A 17 -30.07 -2.49 16.91
N LEU A 18 -29.38 -3.56 16.51
CA LEU A 18 -28.06 -3.47 15.91
C LEU A 18 -28.27 -2.74 14.58
N LYS A 19 -27.90 -1.46 14.55
CA LYS A 19 -27.84 -0.71 13.30
C LYS A 19 -26.96 -1.51 12.33
N LYS A 20 -27.42 -1.63 11.09
CA LYS A 20 -26.68 -2.29 10.03
C LYS A 20 -26.06 -1.26 9.09
N PHE A 21 -25.06 -1.68 8.33
CA PHE A 21 -24.50 -0.94 7.21
C PHE A 21 -24.31 -1.86 6.01
N GLU A 22 -24.29 -1.27 4.82
CA GLU A 22 -23.94 -1.96 3.58
C GLU A 22 -22.45 -1.80 3.30
N CYS A 23 -21.75 -2.91 3.07
CA CYS A 23 -20.34 -2.89 2.71
C CYS A 23 -20.16 -2.33 1.29
N LEU A 24 -19.31 -1.32 1.13
CA LEU A 24 -19.07 -0.69 -0.18
C LEU A 24 -18.46 -1.63 -1.24
N VAL A 25 -17.84 -2.74 -0.82
CA VAL A 25 -17.13 -3.65 -1.72
C VAL A 25 -17.98 -4.85 -2.14
N CYS A 26 -18.64 -5.52 -1.18
CA CYS A 26 -19.41 -6.73 -1.45
C CYS A 26 -20.93 -6.53 -1.39
N THR A 27 -21.40 -5.31 -1.12
CA THR A 27 -22.82 -4.91 -0.98
C THR A 27 -23.62 -5.73 0.04
N GLY A 28 -22.95 -6.50 0.90
CA GLY A 28 -23.57 -7.22 1.99
C GLY A 28 -23.95 -6.32 3.17
N GLU A 29 -24.98 -6.72 3.92
CA GLU A 29 -25.39 -6.04 5.16
C GLU A 29 -24.71 -6.62 6.39
N PHE A 30 -24.11 -5.76 7.22
CA PHE A 30 -23.38 -6.16 8.41
C PHE A 30 -23.78 -5.30 9.62
N ALA A 31 -23.54 -5.80 10.83
CA ALA A 31 -23.74 -5.03 12.05
C ALA A 31 -22.70 -3.90 12.17
N ILE A 32 -23.14 -2.70 12.57
CA ILE A 32 -22.31 -1.49 12.60
C ILE A 32 -21.10 -1.59 13.54
N ASP A 33 -21.19 -2.42 14.58
CA ASP A 33 -20.10 -2.65 15.55
C ASP A 33 -18.92 -3.43 14.95
N ARG A 34 -19.11 -4.01 13.75
CA ARG A 34 -18.07 -4.67 12.96
C ARG A 34 -17.60 -3.83 11.76
N ALA A 35 -18.08 -2.59 11.65
CA ALA A 35 -17.71 -1.73 10.54
C ALA A 35 -16.24 -1.28 10.65
N ILE A 36 -15.51 -1.47 9.57
CA ILE A 36 -14.18 -0.90 9.37
C ILE A 36 -14.35 0.33 8.50
N CYS A 37 -13.72 1.44 8.86
CA CYS A 37 -13.84 2.67 8.07
C CYS A 37 -12.50 3.26 7.70
N CYS A 38 -12.48 4.01 6.59
CA CYS A 38 -11.34 4.85 6.28
C CYS A 38 -11.36 6.11 7.16
N ASN A 39 -10.19 6.53 7.61
CA ASN A 39 -9.99 7.77 8.34
C ASN A 39 -9.13 8.72 7.52
N TYR A 40 -9.48 10.00 7.56
CA TYR A 40 -8.61 11.05 7.02
C TYR A 40 -7.29 11.02 7.78
N HIS A 41 -6.18 10.98 7.04
CA HIS A 41 -4.85 11.06 7.62
C HIS A 41 -4.05 12.14 6.89
N PRO A 42 -3.56 13.20 7.57
CA PRO A 42 -2.84 14.31 6.94
C PRO A 42 -1.40 13.96 6.48
N ILE A 43 -1.04 12.68 6.41
CA ILE A 43 0.31 12.26 6.00
C ILE A 43 0.38 12.36 4.48
N GLY A 44 0.86 13.52 4.04
CA GLY A 44 0.89 13.95 2.66
C GLY A 44 0.99 15.47 2.51
N GLN A 45 0.67 16.23 3.57
CA GLN A 45 0.81 17.69 3.59
C GLN A 45 1.91 18.22 4.53
N ARG A 46 2.51 17.38 5.36
CA ARG A 46 3.60 17.80 6.26
C ARG A 46 4.93 17.83 5.51
N LYS A 47 5.20 18.91 4.78
CA LYS A 47 6.57 19.30 4.44
C LYS A 47 7.19 19.88 5.72
N ASN A 48 8.31 19.31 6.15
CA ASN A 48 9.17 19.78 7.25
C ASN A 48 8.51 19.83 8.64
N ILE A 49 8.59 18.72 9.38
CA ILE A 49 8.60 18.81 10.85
C ILE A 49 10.06 19.02 11.23
N GLU A 50 10.45 20.27 11.51
CA GLU A 50 11.61 20.51 12.35
C GLU A 50 11.28 19.93 13.74
N ILE A 51 12.18 19.12 14.29
CA ILE A 51 12.04 18.51 15.61
C ILE A 51 12.24 19.63 16.65
N VAL A 52 11.23 20.48 16.84
CA VAL A 52 11.27 21.53 17.88
C VAL A 52 9.98 21.58 18.70
N ASP A 53 8.85 21.06 18.21
CA ASP A 53 7.55 21.27 18.86
C ASP A 53 6.91 20.01 19.48
N LEU A 54 7.71 19.06 19.97
CA LEU A 54 7.19 17.93 20.78
C LEU A 54 7.07 18.25 22.29
N VAL A 55 7.05 19.52 22.65
CA VAL A 55 6.43 19.93 23.92
C VAL A 55 5.04 20.40 23.58
N ILE A 56 4.05 19.51 23.68
CA ILE A 56 2.63 19.88 23.67
C ILE A 56 2.24 20.09 25.14
N PRO A 57 2.05 21.33 25.62
CA PRO A 57 1.39 21.57 26.89
C PRO A 57 -0.06 21.07 26.78
N TRP A 58 -0.54 20.37 27.80
CA TRP A 58 -1.93 19.90 27.93
C TRP A 58 -2.90 21.04 28.22
N ASP A 59 -2.82 22.15 27.47
CA ASP A 59 -3.73 23.27 27.64
C ASP A 59 -4.87 23.20 26.62
N LYS A 60 -6.08 23.24 27.16
CA LYS A 60 -7.38 23.09 26.49
C LYS A 60 -7.74 24.32 25.66
N GLU A 61 -6.85 24.79 24.78
CA GLU A 61 -7.20 25.81 23.81
C GLU A 61 -7.41 25.19 22.44
N LYS A 62 -8.64 25.39 21.95
CA LYS A 62 -9.17 24.86 20.71
C LYS A 62 -8.26 25.27 19.55
N VAL A 63 -7.45 24.33 19.08
CA VAL A 63 -6.92 24.40 17.72
C VAL A 63 -8.12 24.38 16.80
N ASN A 64 -8.41 25.52 16.18
CA ASN A 64 -9.43 25.65 15.14
C ASN A 64 -8.94 24.86 13.91
N PHE A 65 -9.12 23.55 13.94
CA PHE A 65 -9.19 22.75 12.72
C PHE A 65 -10.41 23.25 11.97
N VAL A 66 -10.16 23.94 10.86
CA VAL A 66 -11.18 24.21 9.86
C VAL A 66 -11.61 22.85 9.32
N ASP A 67 -12.64 22.27 9.96
CA ASP A 67 -13.32 21.05 9.55
C ASP A 67 -14.09 21.36 8.27
N ASN A 68 -13.38 21.34 7.15
CA ASN A 68 -13.96 21.47 5.84
C ASN A 68 -13.75 20.14 5.11
N THR A 69 -14.45 19.10 5.57
CA THR A 69 -15.00 18.05 4.71
C THR A 69 -15.95 17.18 5.54
N GLN A 70 -17.23 17.20 5.18
CA GLN A 70 -18.08 16.01 5.30
C GLN A 70 -17.45 14.91 4.42
N ASN A 71 -16.33 14.33 4.84
CA ASN A 71 -15.74 13.19 4.16
C ASN A 71 -16.58 11.98 4.57
N GLU A 72 -17.37 11.49 3.62
CA GLU A 72 -18.11 10.25 3.74
C GLU A 72 -17.17 9.15 4.25
N LYS A 73 -17.43 8.67 5.47
CA LYS A 73 -16.71 7.51 6.00
C LYS A 73 -17.16 6.29 5.23
N HIS A 74 -16.29 5.77 4.38
CA HIS A 74 -16.55 4.51 3.68
C HIS A 74 -16.47 3.34 4.65
N LEU A 75 -17.51 2.50 4.66
CA LEU A 75 -17.63 1.37 5.57
C LEU A 75 -17.41 0.04 4.83
N PHE A 76 -16.67 -0.84 5.49
CA PHE A 76 -16.27 -2.13 4.96
C PHE A 76 -16.50 -3.23 5.98
N CYS A 77 -16.88 -4.42 5.51
CA CYS A 77 -16.91 -5.60 6.36
C CYS A 77 -15.51 -6.16 6.60
N VAL A 78 -15.39 -7.01 7.62
CA VAL A 78 -14.13 -7.65 8.02
C VAL A 78 -13.59 -8.56 6.92
N GLU A 79 -14.45 -9.25 6.20
CA GLU A 79 -14.05 -10.17 5.12
C GLU A 79 -13.38 -9.41 3.96
N CYS A 80 -13.98 -8.28 3.54
CA CYS A 80 -13.39 -7.40 2.54
C CYS A 80 -12.07 -6.78 3.02
N LEU A 81 -12.00 -6.36 4.30
CA LEU A 81 -10.73 -5.92 4.90
C LEU A 81 -9.64 -6.99 4.79
N ILE A 82 -9.94 -8.26 5.11
CA ILE A 82 -8.96 -9.35 5.07
C ILE A 82 -8.51 -9.61 3.63
N GLY A 83 -9.44 -9.62 2.67
CA GLY A 83 -9.12 -9.74 1.24
C GLY A 83 -8.22 -8.61 0.76
N HIS A 84 -8.55 -7.38 1.14
CA HIS A 84 -7.76 -6.18 0.85
C HIS A 84 -6.35 -6.26 1.45
N ALA A 85 -6.27 -6.65 2.73
CA ALA A 85 -5.01 -6.85 3.43
C ALA A 85 -4.13 -7.92 2.76
N LYS A 86 -4.74 -9.01 2.27
CA LYS A 86 -4.03 -10.07 1.54
C LYS A 86 -3.48 -9.55 0.22
N ALA A 87 -4.28 -8.85 -0.58
CA ALA A 87 -3.82 -8.24 -1.84
C ALA A 87 -2.70 -7.22 -1.59
N ALA A 88 -2.81 -6.44 -0.51
CA ALA A 88 -1.78 -5.52 -0.04
C ALA A 88 -0.54 -6.19 0.56
N THR A 89 -0.40 -7.52 0.54
CA THR A 89 0.90 -8.17 0.81
C THR A 89 1.76 -8.33 -0.43
N GLN A 90 1.17 -8.16 -1.63
CA GLN A 90 1.85 -8.38 -2.91
C GLN A 90 1.96 -7.07 -3.69
N GLU A 91 0.87 -6.66 -4.33
CA GLU A 91 0.92 -5.63 -5.37
C GLU A 91 0.15 -4.36 -4.99
N MET A 92 -0.78 -4.45 -4.04
CA MET A 92 -1.65 -3.30 -3.76
C MET A 92 -0.94 -2.21 -2.95
N PRO A 93 -1.17 -0.92 -3.28
CA PRO A 93 -0.54 0.20 -2.60
C PRO A 93 -1.02 0.31 -1.15
N LEU A 94 -0.07 0.56 -0.25
CA LEU A 94 -0.36 1.01 1.11
C LEU A 94 -0.76 2.48 1.08
N ALA A 95 -1.42 2.94 2.14
CA ALA A 95 -1.60 4.37 2.34
C ALA A 95 -0.23 5.06 2.46
N LYS A 96 -0.13 6.28 1.93
CA LYS A 96 1.11 7.08 1.95
C LYS A 96 1.69 7.16 3.37
N GLY A 97 3.01 7.00 3.46
CA GLY A 97 3.73 7.03 4.74
C GLY A 97 3.34 5.88 5.68
N GLY A 98 2.92 4.74 5.11
CA GLY A 98 2.80 3.45 5.79
C GLY A 98 1.83 3.40 6.99
N VAL A 99 0.88 4.32 7.11
CA VAL A 99 -0.09 4.30 8.23
C VAL A 99 -1.10 3.15 8.18
N GLY A 100 -1.25 2.51 7.03
CA GLY A 100 -2.10 1.35 6.86
C GLY A 100 -2.45 1.08 5.41
N LEU A 101 -3.67 0.62 5.19
CA LEU A 101 -4.17 0.25 3.87
C LEU A 101 -4.81 1.47 3.21
N GLN A 102 -4.64 1.63 1.90
CA GLN A 102 -5.42 2.63 1.16
C GLN A 102 -6.93 2.30 1.25
N CYS A 103 -7.78 3.33 1.30
CA CYS A 103 -9.22 3.14 1.22
C CYS A 103 -9.62 2.34 -0.04
N MET A 104 -10.59 1.44 0.09
CA MET A 104 -11.10 0.62 -1.03
C MET A 104 -12.07 1.39 -1.95
N ALA A 105 -12.52 2.57 -1.55
CA ALA A 105 -13.36 3.42 -2.39
C ALA A 105 -12.53 4.08 -3.49
N SER A 106 -13.09 4.14 -4.70
CA SER A 106 -12.47 4.80 -5.85
C SER A 106 -12.10 6.25 -5.53
N ASN A 107 -10.86 6.63 -5.84
CA ASN A 107 -10.33 7.99 -5.66
C ASN A 107 -10.36 8.53 -4.21
N CYS A 108 -10.49 7.66 -3.20
CA CYS A 108 -10.43 8.10 -1.82
C CYS A 108 -8.96 8.10 -1.32
N PRO A 109 -8.41 9.27 -0.90
CA PRO A 109 -7.03 9.36 -0.40
C PRO A 109 -6.88 8.90 1.06
N ASN A 110 -7.99 8.58 1.73
CA ASN A 110 -8.01 8.19 3.14
C ASN A 110 -7.38 6.81 3.35
N ALA A 111 -7.02 6.53 4.60
CA ALA A 111 -6.40 5.28 4.99
C ALA A 111 -7.32 4.48 5.91
N ILE A 112 -7.32 3.16 5.78
CA ILE A 112 -7.76 2.26 6.84
C ILE A 112 -6.55 2.04 7.74
N LEU A 113 -6.58 2.65 8.93
CA LEU A 113 -5.43 2.68 9.82
C LEU A 113 -5.08 1.28 10.32
N PHE A 114 -3.81 0.92 10.21
CA PHE A 114 -3.37 -0.40 10.61
C PHE A 114 -3.51 -0.62 12.13
N SER A 115 -3.34 0.44 12.93
CA SER A 115 -3.55 0.40 14.39
C SER A 115 -4.96 -0.07 14.78
N GLU A 116 -5.96 0.27 13.97
CA GLU A 116 -7.38 -0.02 14.21
C GLU A 116 -7.79 -1.36 13.61
N CYS A 117 -7.27 -1.71 12.43
CA CYS A 117 -7.74 -2.86 11.68
C CYS A 117 -6.92 -4.15 11.91
N ARG A 118 -5.69 -4.06 12.45
CA ARG A 118 -4.76 -5.20 12.61
C ARG A 118 -5.30 -6.38 13.42
N PHE A 119 -6.27 -6.15 14.31
CA PHE A 119 -6.82 -7.22 15.15
C PHE A 119 -7.77 -8.15 14.40
N TYR A 120 -8.36 -7.66 13.31
CA TYR A 120 -9.23 -8.43 12.43
C TYR A 120 -8.46 -9.22 11.37
N ILE A 121 -7.18 -8.89 11.15
CA ILE A 121 -6.34 -9.51 10.12
C ILE A 121 -5.64 -10.75 10.69
N PRO A 122 -5.75 -11.92 10.01
CA PRO A 122 -5.07 -13.15 10.41
C PRO A 122 -3.55 -12.98 10.61
N PRO A 123 -2.93 -13.65 11.61
CA PRO A 123 -1.51 -13.43 11.97
C PRO A 123 -0.52 -13.63 10.82
N ASN A 124 -0.75 -14.59 9.93
CA ASN A 124 0.08 -14.85 8.75
C ASN A 124 0.09 -13.63 7.82
N ILE A 125 -1.08 -13.10 7.46
CA ILE A 125 -1.22 -11.92 6.59
C ILE A 125 -0.64 -10.69 7.30
N ARG A 126 -0.97 -10.51 8.59
CA ARG A 126 -0.54 -9.38 9.40
C ARG A 126 0.98 -9.22 9.47
N ARG A 127 1.72 -10.33 9.57
CA ARG A 127 3.20 -10.30 9.58
C ARG A 127 3.77 -9.74 8.27
N HIS A 128 3.27 -10.19 7.13
CA HIS A 128 3.69 -9.69 5.82
C HIS A 128 3.31 -8.22 5.62
N LEU A 129 2.10 -7.84 6.04
CA LEU A 129 1.62 -6.47 5.93
C LEU A 129 2.44 -5.51 6.81
N ASN A 130 2.76 -5.91 8.05
CA ASN A 130 3.67 -5.16 8.92
C ASN A 130 5.04 -4.91 8.27
N ALA A 131 5.62 -5.94 7.65
CA ALA A 131 6.90 -5.79 6.98
C ALA A 131 6.82 -4.77 5.82
N ARG A 132 5.74 -4.80 5.02
CA ARG A 132 5.54 -3.80 3.96
C ARG A 132 5.31 -2.39 4.51
N ILE A 133 4.53 -2.24 5.56
CA ILE A 133 4.30 -0.96 6.25
C ILE A 133 5.62 -0.37 6.75
N LEU A 134 6.48 -1.18 7.35
CA LEU A 134 7.79 -0.73 7.82
C LEU A 134 8.67 -0.25 6.67
N GLU A 135 8.75 -0.99 5.56
CA GLU A 135 9.50 -0.57 4.37
C GLU A 135 8.94 0.70 3.73
N GLU A 136 7.62 0.88 3.75
CA GLU A 136 6.97 2.11 3.29
C GLU A 136 7.33 3.29 4.18
N ASN A 137 7.29 3.11 5.50
CA ASN A 137 7.73 4.11 6.48
C ASN A 137 9.20 4.47 6.27
N LEU A 138 10.07 3.49 6.07
CA LEU A 138 11.51 3.72 5.94
C LEU A 138 11.86 4.63 4.79
N GLY A 139 11.24 4.48 3.62
CA GLY A 139 11.53 5.41 2.54
C GLY A 139 10.49 6.51 2.33
N ALA A 140 9.50 6.63 3.21
CA ALA A 140 8.85 7.92 3.47
C ALA A 140 9.69 8.78 4.42
N ALA A 141 10.51 8.15 5.28
CA ALA A 141 11.54 8.84 6.03
C ALA A 141 12.63 9.30 5.06
N ASN A 142 12.95 10.59 5.08
CA ASN A 142 13.97 11.20 4.22
C ASN A 142 15.38 10.84 4.72
N VAL A 143 15.67 9.55 4.82
CA VAL A 143 16.95 9.01 5.31
C VAL A 143 17.98 9.14 4.19
N GLU A 144 19.12 9.77 4.50
CA GLU A 144 20.21 9.92 3.56
C GLU A 144 20.76 8.57 3.10
N ASN A 145 21.16 8.50 1.84
CA ASN A 145 21.73 7.30 1.20
C ASN A 145 20.85 6.04 1.27
N LEU A 146 19.56 6.17 1.60
CA LEU A 146 18.62 5.05 1.61
C LEU A 146 18.27 4.65 0.18
N GLU A 147 18.58 3.42 -0.18
CA GLU A 147 18.24 2.84 -1.46
C GLU A 147 17.33 1.63 -1.32
N ARG A 148 16.49 1.41 -2.33
CA ARG A 148 15.44 0.39 -2.33
C ARG A 148 15.59 -0.61 -3.46
N CYS A 149 15.34 -1.87 -3.13
CA CYS A 149 15.22 -2.96 -4.08
C CYS A 149 13.96 -2.81 -4.94
N THR A 150 14.12 -2.83 -6.26
CA THR A 150 13.01 -2.75 -7.22
C THR A 150 12.11 -3.98 -7.26
N GLN A 151 12.55 -5.12 -6.70
CA GLN A 151 11.83 -6.39 -6.74
C GLN A 151 11.02 -6.68 -5.47
N CYS A 152 11.57 -6.35 -4.29
CA CYS A 152 10.92 -6.71 -3.01
C CYS A 152 10.76 -5.54 -2.03
N ASN A 153 11.05 -4.30 -2.47
CA ASN A 153 11.00 -3.07 -1.69
C ASN A 153 11.89 -3.05 -0.42
N PHE A 154 12.84 -3.97 -0.30
CA PHE A 154 13.83 -3.97 0.78
C PHE A 154 14.69 -2.72 0.70
N SER A 155 14.79 -2.00 1.81
CA SER A 155 15.56 -0.76 1.91
C SER A 155 16.89 -1.00 2.64
N MET A 156 17.97 -0.38 2.17
CA MET A 156 19.27 -0.36 2.87
C MET A 156 20.02 0.94 2.61
N ILE A 157 20.84 1.36 3.57
CA ILE A 157 21.71 2.52 3.43
C ILE A 157 22.98 2.10 2.69
N ILE A 158 23.39 2.87 1.68
CA ILE A 158 24.63 2.65 0.92
C ILE A 158 25.44 3.94 0.91
N ASP A 159 26.36 4.06 1.85
CA ASP A 159 27.22 5.26 1.98
C ASP A 159 28.28 5.37 0.88
N ILE A 160 28.52 4.28 0.16
CA ILE A 160 29.44 4.27 -0.98
C ILE A 160 28.78 5.03 -2.15
N PRO A 161 29.41 6.09 -2.70
CA PRO A 161 28.88 6.81 -3.84
C PRO A 161 28.61 5.91 -5.04
N TYR A 162 27.62 6.27 -5.86
CA TYR A 162 27.26 5.54 -7.08
C TYR A 162 28.45 5.25 -8.00
N GLN A 163 29.38 6.21 -8.11
CA GLN A 163 30.56 6.11 -8.98
C GLN A 163 31.50 4.97 -8.56
N GLN A 164 31.55 4.62 -7.27
CA GLN A 164 32.38 3.55 -6.73
C GLN A 164 31.63 2.22 -6.68
N LEU A 165 30.32 2.25 -6.43
CA LEU A 165 29.47 1.07 -6.42
C LEU A 165 28.23 1.34 -7.27
N ARG A 166 28.18 0.82 -8.50
CA ARG A 166 27.06 1.05 -9.43
C ARG A 166 25.86 0.14 -9.24
N VAL A 167 26.06 -0.98 -8.54
CA VAL A 167 25.10 -2.07 -8.43
C VAL A 167 24.48 -2.08 -7.04
N PHE A 168 23.16 -2.11 -6.99
CA PHE A 168 22.42 -2.44 -5.78
C PHE A 168 22.32 -3.96 -5.70
N SER A 169 22.76 -4.55 -4.60
CA SER A 169 22.59 -5.99 -4.35
C SER A 169 21.65 -6.19 -3.17
N CYS A 170 20.45 -6.71 -3.44
CA CYS A 170 19.46 -6.91 -2.41
C CYS A 170 19.89 -8.03 -1.45
N GLN A 171 20.00 -7.71 -0.16
CA GLN A 171 20.34 -8.70 0.86
C GLN A 171 19.23 -9.72 1.11
N LYS A 172 17.98 -9.36 0.77
CA LYS A 172 16.77 -10.17 0.97
C LYS A 172 16.47 -11.13 -0.20
N CYS A 173 16.19 -10.60 -1.39
CA CYS A 173 15.80 -11.43 -2.54
C CYS A 173 16.96 -11.73 -3.51
N LYS A 174 18.18 -11.25 -3.22
CA LYS A 174 19.39 -11.43 -4.05
C LYS A 174 19.34 -10.81 -5.44
N ALA A 175 18.23 -10.18 -5.83
CA ALA A 175 18.14 -9.41 -7.06
C ALA A 175 19.17 -8.28 -7.07
N GLN A 176 19.72 -8.03 -8.25
CA GLN A 176 20.67 -6.96 -8.50
C GLN A 176 20.09 -6.01 -9.54
N HIS A 177 20.30 -4.71 -9.36
CA HIS A 177 19.91 -3.69 -10.33
C HIS A 177 20.89 -2.52 -10.30
N CYS A 178 20.94 -1.77 -11.40
CA CYS A 178 21.69 -0.53 -11.44
C CYS A 178 21.12 0.48 -10.42
N ARG A 179 21.99 1.15 -9.68
CA ARG A 179 21.60 2.20 -8.74
C ARG A 179 21.11 3.48 -9.44
N LYS A 180 21.58 3.76 -10.67
CA LYS A 180 21.18 4.94 -11.49
C LYS A 180 19.86 4.69 -12.24
N CYS A 181 19.81 3.73 -13.15
CA CYS A 181 18.63 3.53 -14.02
C CYS A 181 17.61 2.51 -13.51
N LYS A 182 17.89 1.85 -12.37
CA LYS A 182 17.01 0.86 -11.71
C LYS A 182 16.67 -0.40 -12.54
N HIS A 183 17.25 -0.55 -13.73
CA HIS A 183 17.14 -1.78 -14.53
C HIS A 183 17.90 -2.94 -13.88
N ALA A 184 17.43 -4.17 -14.13
CA ALA A 184 18.09 -5.38 -13.69
C ALA A 184 19.57 -5.39 -14.10
N TRP A 185 20.44 -5.86 -13.20
CA TRP A 185 21.86 -5.99 -13.47
C TRP A 185 22.12 -7.37 -14.08
N ASP A 186 21.91 -7.46 -15.38
CA ASP A 186 22.08 -8.67 -16.19
C ASP A 186 23.24 -8.51 -17.20
N ASP A 187 23.48 -9.52 -18.03
CA ASP A 187 24.53 -9.51 -19.06
C ASP A 187 24.36 -8.39 -20.10
N ILE A 188 23.15 -7.84 -20.24
CA ILE A 188 22.86 -6.74 -21.16
C ILE A 188 23.33 -5.42 -20.53
N HIS A 189 23.06 -5.22 -19.24
CA HIS A 189 23.52 -4.04 -18.51
C HIS A 189 25.02 -4.11 -18.20
N PHE A 190 25.57 -5.30 -17.97
CA PHE A 190 26.97 -5.49 -17.64
C PHE A 190 27.88 -4.91 -18.74
N GLY A 191 28.78 -4.01 -18.36
CA GLY A 191 29.72 -3.37 -19.30
C GLY A 191 29.12 -2.28 -20.20
N ARG A 192 27.80 -2.00 -20.13
CA ARG A 192 27.15 -0.90 -20.86
C ARG A 192 26.83 0.27 -19.94
N ASN A 193 26.78 1.48 -20.50
CA ASN A 193 26.29 2.64 -19.77
C ASN A 193 24.74 2.62 -19.74
N CYS A 194 24.15 3.43 -18.87
CA CYS A 194 22.69 3.45 -18.72
C CYS A 194 21.95 4.06 -19.93
N GLU A 195 22.61 4.96 -20.66
CA GLU A 195 22.01 5.62 -21.83
C GLU A 195 21.87 4.65 -23.01
N ASP A 196 22.86 3.77 -23.23
CA ASP A 196 22.85 2.76 -24.29
C ASP A 196 21.72 1.74 -24.13
N LEU A 197 21.27 1.47 -22.90
CA LEU A 197 20.21 0.49 -22.63
C LEU A 197 18.83 0.96 -23.06
N LEU A 198 18.57 2.27 -23.01
CA LEU A 198 17.33 2.85 -23.51
C LEU A 198 17.21 2.59 -25.01
N ASN A 199 18.30 2.79 -25.75
CA ASN A 199 18.38 2.55 -27.18
C ASN A 199 18.18 1.06 -27.51
N VAL A 200 18.77 0.14 -26.73
CA VAL A 200 18.60 -1.32 -26.96
C VAL A 200 17.17 -1.79 -26.66
N ALA A 201 16.52 -1.26 -25.64
CA ALA A 201 15.12 -1.58 -25.34
C ALA A 201 14.17 -1.07 -26.43
N GLU A 202 14.42 0.12 -26.96
CA GLU A 202 13.71 0.71 -28.09
C GLU A 202 13.97 -0.06 -29.40
N GLU A 203 15.22 -0.42 -29.69
CA GLU A 203 15.60 -1.26 -30.84
C GLU A 203 14.93 -2.64 -30.78
N ARG A 204 14.88 -3.28 -29.61
CA ARG A 204 14.19 -4.57 -29.45
C ARG A 204 12.69 -4.45 -29.69
N LYS A 205 12.05 -3.40 -29.18
CA LYS A 205 10.63 -3.12 -29.47
C LYS A 205 10.40 -2.87 -30.96
N HIS A 206 11.26 -2.08 -31.60
CA HIS A 206 11.20 -1.81 -33.02
C HIS A 206 11.37 -3.11 -33.84
N ASN A 207 12.37 -3.93 -33.53
CA ASN A 207 12.62 -5.20 -34.22
C ASN A 207 11.48 -6.21 -34.04
N LEU A 208 10.88 -6.28 -32.85
CA LEU A 208 9.69 -7.11 -32.60
C LEU A 208 8.49 -6.61 -33.41
N LEU A 209 8.27 -5.30 -33.48
CA LEU A 209 7.20 -4.71 -34.29
C LEU A 209 7.41 -4.99 -35.77
N VAL A 210 8.64 -4.82 -36.29
CA VAL A 210 9.00 -5.14 -37.68
C VAL A 210 8.80 -6.62 -37.97
N PHE A 211 9.21 -7.52 -37.06
CA PHE A 211 9.00 -8.96 -37.21
C PHE A 211 7.52 -9.33 -37.25
N LEU A 212 6.70 -8.77 -36.35
CA LEU A 212 5.25 -8.98 -36.33
C LEU A 212 4.58 -8.43 -37.59
N LEU A 213 4.98 -7.24 -38.06
CA LEU A 213 4.50 -6.65 -39.30
C LEU A 213 4.83 -7.54 -40.51
N ASN A 214 6.06 -8.06 -40.58
CA ASN A 214 6.47 -8.97 -41.65
C ASN A 214 5.68 -10.29 -41.62
N LEU A 215 5.38 -10.84 -40.44
CA LEU A 215 4.51 -12.01 -40.30
C LEU A 215 3.07 -11.74 -40.77
N ILE A 216 2.53 -10.55 -40.47
CA ILE A 216 1.18 -10.13 -40.90
C ILE A 216 1.14 -9.94 -42.42
N LEU A 217 2.16 -9.29 -43.00
CA LEU A 217 2.28 -9.10 -44.44
C LEU A 217 2.44 -10.45 -45.17
N ALA A 218 3.29 -11.33 -44.66
CA ALA A 218 3.45 -12.69 -45.20
C ALA A 218 2.14 -13.46 -45.19
N LYS A 219 1.33 -13.36 -44.13
CA LYS A 219 0.00 -13.99 -44.06
C LYS A 219 -1.02 -13.41 -45.05
N LYS A 220 -0.90 -12.12 -45.43
CA LYS A 220 -1.75 -11.52 -46.48
C LYS A 220 -1.45 -12.04 -47.88
N PHE A 221 -0.22 -12.50 -48.16
CA PHE A 221 0.16 -13.04 -49.48
C PHE A 221 -0.27 -14.50 -49.71
N TYR A 222 -0.72 -15.23 -48.67
CA TYR A 222 -1.24 -16.59 -48.80
C TYR A 222 -2.78 -16.67 -48.90
N TRP A 223 -3.48 -15.54 -48.98
CA TRP A 223 -4.94 -15.45 -49.10
C TRP A 223 -5.38 -14.51 -50.23
N PHE A 224 -4.84 -14.73 -51.43
CA PHE A 224 -5.47 -14.28 -52.68
C PHE A 224 -5.52 -15.51 -53.60
N PRO A 225 -6.70 -16.09 -53.88
CA PRO A 225 -6.85 -17.10 -54.92
C PRO A 225 -6.60 -16.53 -56.32
#